data_AF-A0A533YW09-F1
#
_entry.id   AF-A0A533YW09-F1
#
_cell.length_a   1.000
_cell.length_b   1.000
_cell.length_c   1.000
_cell.angle_alpha   90.00
_cell.angle_beta   90.00
_cell.angle_gamma   90.00
#
_symmetry.space_group_name_H-M   'P 1'
#
loop_
_entity.id
_entity.type
_entity.pdbx_description
1 polymer ?
#
loop_
_entity_poly.entity_id
_entity_poly.type
_entity_poly.pdbx_seq_one_letter_code
_entity_poly.pdbx_strand_id
1 'polypeptide(L)' 'MTLHLLKNPRDPLALKTLAVVPPPQGSSAVVLLTDVRDLPSIPGVPIYALSDHPRPDKHTIGYPQLVEMIFHADKVITW' A
#
# COMPACT_ATOMS: atom_id res chain seq x y z
N MET A 1 -4.11 -8.16 9.20
CA MET A 1 -3.74 -6.91 8.50
C MET A 1 -4.70 -6.61 7.35
N THR A 2 -5.12 -5.35 7.17
CA THR A 2 -5.90 -4.88 5.99
C THR A 2 -4.96 -4.35 4.92
N LEU A 3 -5.09 -4.84 3.69
CA LEU A 3 -4.27 -4.43 2.55
C LEU A 3 -5.07 -3.52 1.62
N HIS A 4 -4.58 -2.32 1.38
CA HIS A 4 -5.17 -1.36 0.46
C HIS A 4 -4.39 -1.37 -0.85
N LEU A 5 -5.01 -1.79 -1.94
CA LEU A 5 -4.43 -1.77 -3.26
C LEU A 5 -4.91 -0.52 -3.99
N LEU A 6 -4.01 0.39 -4.32
CA LEU A 6 -4.33 1.63 -5.01
C LEU A 6 -3.80 1.56 -6.44
N LYS A 7 -4.69 1.60 -7.43
CA LYS A 7 -4.26 1.75 -8.83
C LYS A 7 -3.84 3.18 -9.14
N ASN A 8 -4.48 4.17 -8.50
CA ASN A 8 -4.14 5.57 -8.63
C ASN A 8 -3.65 6.12 -7.27
N PRO A 9 -2.38 6.54 -7.15
CA PRO A 9 -1.83 7.07 -5.89
C PRO A 9 -2.46 8.40 -5.46
N ARG A 10 -3.15 9.08 -6.38
CA ARG A 10 -3.82 10.37 -6.14
C ARG A 10 -5.33 10.21 -5.97
N ASP A 11 -5.83 9.00 -5.74
CA ASP A 11 -7.25 8.81 -5.49
C ASP A 11 -7.69 9.54 -4.21
N PRO A 12 -8.53 10.58 -4.32
CA PRO A 12 -8.86 11.42 -3.18
C PRO A 12 -9.74 10.71 -2.14
N LEU A 13 -10.52 9.70 -2.54
CA LEU A 13 -11.32 8.91 -1.59
C LEU A 13 -10.44 7.93 -0.82
N ALA A 14 -9.50 7.27 -1.52
CA ALA A 14 -8.56 6.35 -0.89
C ALA A 14 -7.70 7.09 0.15
N LEU A 15 -7.12 8.24 -0.24
CA LEU A 15 -6.30 9.06 0.66
C LEU A 15 -7.09 9.57 1.87
N LYS A 16 -8.34 10.04 1.67
CA LYS A 16 -9.20 10.44 2.79
C LYS A 16 -9.54 9.27 3.71
N THR A 17 -9.85 8.10 3.16
CA THR A 17 -10.20 6.91 3.95
C THR A 17 -9.02 6.44 4.80
N LEU A 18 -7.82 6.41 4.19
CA LEU A 18 -6.58 6.03 4.87
C LEU A 18 -6.15 7.04 5.93
N ALA A 19 -6.47 8.34 5.75
CA ALA A 19 -6.18 9.39 6.72
C ALA A 19 -7.18 9.45 7.89
N VAL A 20 -8.45 9.11 7.66
CA VAL A 20 -9.53 9.20 8.67
C VAL A 20 -9.52 8.02 9.63
N VAL A 21 -9.07 6.85 9.17
CA VAL A 21 -8.96 5.64 9.99
C VAL A 21 -7.49 5.25 10.09
N PRO A 22 -6.68 5.91 10.95
CA PRO A 22 -5.40 5.35 11.30
C PRO A 22 -5.69 3.98 11.93
N PRO A 23 -5.26 2.88 11.31
CA PRO A 23 -5.42 1.58 11.93
C PRO A 23 -4.66 1.58 13.25
N PRO A 24 -5.05 0.77 14.25
CA PRO A 24 -4.14 0.46 15.34
C PRO A 24 -2.79 0.05 14.75
N GLN A 25 -1.70 0.66 15.23
CA GLN A 25 -0.34 0.56 14.66
C GLN A 25 -0.06 -0.86 14.13
N GLY A 26 0.27 -0.98 12.84
CA GLY A 26 0.60 -2.26 12.19
C GLY A 26 -0.59 -3.04 11.59
N SER A 27 -1.81 -2.52 11.64
CA SER A 27 -2.99 -3.26 11.15
C SER A 27 -3.37 -2.99 9.69
N SER A 28 -2.73 -2.05 8.99
CA SER A 28 -2.95 -1.88 7.54
C SER A 28 -1.71 -1.49 6.77
N ALA A 29 -1.65 -1.87 5.50
CA ALA A 29 -0.63 -1.42 4.55
C ALA A 29 -1.26 -1.01 3.23
N VAL A 30 -0.56 -0.14 2.50
CA VAL A 30 -0.96 0.34 1.17
C VAL A 30 0.05 -0.17 0.15
N VAL A 31 -0.45 -0.75 -0.94
CA VAL A 31 0.35 -1.08 -2.12
C VAL A 31 -0.17 -0.25 -3.30
N LEU A 32 0.74 0.52 -3.89
CA LEU A 32 0.49 1.22 -5.14
C LEU A 32 0.79 0.27 -6.31
N LEU A 33 -0.20 0.03 -7.17
CA LEU A 33 -0.08 -0.86 -8.33
C LEU A 33 0.56 -0.18 -9.55
N THR A 34 1.18 0.98 -9.34
CA THR A 34 1.83 1.77 -10.39
C THR A 34 3.19 2.23 -9.87
N ASP A 35 4.14 2.40 -10.79
CA ASP A 35 5.47 2.92 -10.49
C ASP A 35 5.36 4.42 -10.19
N VAL A 36 5.30 4.78 -8.91
CA VAL A 36 5.20 6.16 -8.45
C VAL A 36 6.49 6.55 -7.76
N ARG A 37 7.14 7.61 -8.28
CA ARG A 37 8.34 8.18 -7.65
C ARG A 37 8.02 8.96 -6.37
N ASP A 38 6.80 9.47 -6.26
CA ASP A 38 6.29 10.21 -5.10
C ASP A 38 5.25 9.39 -4.36
N LEU A 39 5.68 8.73 -3.28
CA LEU A 39 4.78 8.02 -2.38
C LEU A 39 4.04 9.04 -1.50
N PRO A 40 2.70 8.98 -1.40
CA PRO A 40 2.00 9.74 -0.38
C PRO A 40 2.52 9.30 0.99
N SER A 41 2.73 10.23 1.93
CA SER A 41 3.14 9.87 3.29
C SER A 41 1.91 9.85 4.19
N ILE A 42 1.54 8.67 4.68
CA ILE A 42 0.43 8.49 5.62
C ILE A 42 1.02 8.04 6.96
N PRO A 43 0.88 8.83 8.03
CA PRO A 43 1.49 8.51 9.32
C PRO A 43 1.03 7.14 9.85
N GLY A 44 1.99 6.28 10.19
CA GLY A 44 1.70 4.98 10.81
C GLY A 44 1.17 3.89 9.87
N VAL A 45 1.09 4.17 8.55
CA VAL A 45 0.69 3.18 7.55
C VAL A 45 1.88 2.91 6.61
N PRO A 46 2.43 1.68 6.56
CA PRO A 46 3.44 1.33 5.58
C PRO A 46 2.88 1.39 4.16
N ILE A 47 3.63 2.02 3.26
CA ILE A 47 3.27 2.22 1.86
C ILE A 47 4.37 1.62 0.99
N TYR A 48 3.96 0.78 0.04
CA TYR A 48 4.82 0.08 -0.89
C TYR A 48 4.41 0.39 -2.33
N ALA A 49 5.37 0.58 -3.23
CA ALA A 49 5.16 0.62 -4.66
C ALA A 49 5.43 -0.76 -5.25
N LEU A 50 4.52 -1.24 -6.11
CA LEU A 50 4.74 -2.43 -6.91
C LEU A 50 5.65 -2.09 -8.09
N SER A 51 6.75 -2.84 -8.23
CA SER A 51 7.67 -2.70 -9.35
C SER A 51 8.18 -4.07 -9.80
N ASP A 52 8.33 -4.26 -11.11
CA ASP A 52 8.98 -5.44 -11.68
C ASP A 52 10.50 -5.44 -11.45
N HIS A 53 11.07 -4.28 -11.12
CA HIS A 53 12.48 -4.09 -10.79
C HIS A 53 12.59 -3.47 -9.39
N PRO A 54 12.29 -4.24 -8.33
CA PRO A 54 12.30 -3.72 -6.97
C PRO A 54 13.70 -3.17 -6.65
N ARG A 55 13.75 -1.88 -6.33
CA ARG A 55 14.97 -1.24 -5.86
C ARG A 55 15.20 -1.64 -4.40
N PRO A 56 16.45 -1.61 -3.90
CA PRO A 56 16.76 -1.91 -2.49
C PRO A 56 16.20 -0.87 -1.49
N ASP A 57 15.29 -0.01 -1.93
CA ASP A 57 14.60 0.93 -1.07
C ASP A 57 13.48 0.22 -0.31
N LYS A 58 13.23 0.62 0.94
CA LYS A 58 12.30 -0.08 1.86
C LYS A 58 10.84 -0.03 1.42
N HIS A 59 10.56 0.72 0.36
CA HIS A 59 9.21 1.03 -0.11
C HIS A 59 8.88 0.44 -1.48
N THR A 60 9.71 -0.44 -2.05
CA THR A 60 9.40 -1.11 -3.33
C THR A 60 9.26 -2.61 -3.11
N ILE A 61 8.20 -3.21 -3.66
CA ILE A 61 7.95 -4.65 -3.60
C ILE A 61 7.77 -5.23 -5.00
N GLY A 62 8.12 -6.51 -5.15
CA GLY A 62 7.85 -7.28 -6.36
C GLY A 62 6.48 -7.97 -6.32
N TYR A 63 6.05 -8.49 -7.47
CA TYR A 63 4.80 -9.26 -7.59
C TYR A 63 4.71 -10.45 -6.61
N PRO A 64 5.78 -11.26 -6.37
CA PRO A 64 5.70 -12.35 -5.39
C PRO A 64 5.39 -11.87 -3.97
N GLN A 65 6.01 -10.77 -3.54
CA GLN A 65 5.76 -10.17 -2.22
C GLN A 65 4.35 -9.61 -2.11
N LEU A 66 3.81 -8.99 -3.17
CA LEU A 66 2.41 -8.57 -3.20
C LEU A 66 1.46 -9.76 -2.99
N VAL A 67 1.70 -10.86 -3.71
CA VAL A 67 0.89 -12.07 -3.57
C VAL A 67 0.95 -12.60 -2.14
N GLU A 68 2.14 -12.67 -1.53
CA GLU A 68 2.28 -13.04 -0.12
C GLU A 68 1.51 -12.10 0.82
N MET A 69 1.59 -10.78 0.62
CA MET A 69 0.84 -9.81 1.42
C MET A 69 -0.67 -9.98 1.28
N ILE A 70 -1.17 -10.31 0.08
CA ILE A 70 -2.59 -10.60 -0.16
C ILE A 70 -3.02 -11.86 0.62
N PHE A 71 -2.21 -12.92 0.59
CA PHE A 71 -2.51 -14.16 1.31
C PHE A 71 -2.51 -14.01 2.84
N HIS A 72 -1.71 -13.08 3.38
CA HIS A 72 -1.65 -12.80 4.82
C HIS A 72 -2.59 -11.66 5.25
N ALA A 73 -3.34 -11.06 4.32
CA ALA A 73 -4.30 -10.02 4.65
C ALA A 73 -5.62 -10.62 5.14
N ASP A 74 -6.13 -10.13 6.27
CA ASP A 74 -7.48 -10.46 6.74
C ASP A 74 -8.55 -9.84 5.82
N LYS A 75 -8.19 -8.74 5.16
CA LYS A 75 -9.06 -7.99 4.26
C LYS A 75 -8.25 -7.28 3.20
N VAL A 76 -8.71 -7.34 1.96
CA VAL A 76 -8.15 -6.57 0.83
C VAL A 76 -9.18 -5.56 0.36
N ILE A 77 -8.76 -4.31 0.20
CA ILE A 77 -9.59 -3.21 -0.32
C ILE A 77 -8.88 -2.63 -1.54
N THR A 78 -9.57 -2.62 -2.67
CA THR A 78 -9.06 -2.06 -3.93
C THR A 78 -9.68 -0.70 -4.19
N TRP A 79 -8.86 0.24 -4.64
CA TRP A 79 -9.22 1.61 -5.00
C TRP A 79 -8.79 1.92 -6.43
#